data_AF-A8X9Y0-F1
#
_entry.id   AF-A8X9Y0-F1
#
_cell.length_a   1.000
_cell.length_b   1.000
_cell.length_c   1.000
_cell.angle_alpha   90.00
_cell.angle_beta   90.00
_cell.angle_gamma   90.00
#
_symmetry.space_group_name_H-M   'P 1'
#
loop_
_entity.id
_entity.type
_entity.pdbx_description
1 polymer ?
#
loop_
_entity_poly.entity_id
_entity_poly.type
_entity_poly.pdbx_seq_one_letter_code
_entity_poly.pdbx_strand_id
1 'polypeptide(L)'
;MKIGCFPVRPLLYTLAALGIFRAGFQFYWGHHHVCTAIIPLFYFAFNIFLIIAVHKREVKTLKWAQRATLAASILSVIPFLLLPVFTASFLASGEWEKWDANDTHVHPEKYGNLTSPDFRFFIGATAGLIVEAGAAFLIAVELFKYFLITRIWRAEHDLGIHTEGFDCP
;
A
#
# COMPACT_ATOMS: atom_id res chain seq x y z
N MET A 1 8.46 30.05 17.80
CA MET A 1 8.17 28.61 17.84
C MET A 1 7.96 28.11 16.40
N LYS A 2 8.78 27.18 15.90
CA LYS A 2 8.62 26.61 14.55
C LYS A 2 7.43 25.64 14.55
N ILE A 3 6.28 26.09 14.07
CA ILE A 3 5.19 25.22 13.61
C ILE A 3 5.79 24.41 12.45
N GLY A 4 6.18 23.16 12.70
CA GLY A 4 6.85 22.35 11.67
C GLY A 4 7.98 21.43 12.12
N CYS A 5 8.23 21.26 13.42
CA CYS A 5 9.06 20.14 13.92
C CYS A 5 8.28 18.82 13.85
N PHE A 6 7.79 18.43 12.67
CA PHE A 6 7.28 17.09 12.48
C PHE A 6 8.43 16.10 12.71
N PRO A 7 8.24 15.07 13.54
CA PRO A 7 9.24 14.02 13.70
C PRO A 7 9.26 13.16 12.43
N VAL A 8 9.92 13.66 11.38
CA VAL A 8 9.94 13.10 10.02
C VAL A 8 10.40 11.64 10.03
N ARG A 9 11.44 11.32 10.81
CA ARG A 9 11.97 9.96 10.92
C ARG A 9 11.03 9.02 11.69
N PRO A 10 10.56 9.34 12.92
CA PRO A 10 9.55 8.53 13.59
C PRO A 10 8.29 8.27 12.74
N LEU A 11 7.78 9.30 12.05
CA LEU A 11 6.62 9.13 11.17
C LEU A 11 6.89 8.15 10.03
N LEU A 12 8.04 8.25 9.37
CA LEU A 12 8.41 7.32 8.31
C LEU A 12 8.56 5.89 8.83
N TYR A 13 9.14 5.71 10.02
CA TYR A 13 9.22 4.41 10.68
C TYR A 13 7.84 3.83 11.00
N THR A 14 6.93 4.64 11.55
CA THR A 14 5.56 4.21 11.86
C THR A 14 4.82 3.81 10.58
N LEU A 15 4.91 4.60 9.51
CA LEU A 15 4.26 4.29 8.24
C LEU A 15 4.86 3.07 7.55
N ALA A 16 6.18 2.88 7.64
CA ALA A 16 6.84 1.68 7.13
C ALA A 16 6.43 0.44 7.94
N ALA A 17 6.36 0.54 9.27
CA ALA A 17 5.91 -0.55 10.13
C ALA A 17 4.45 -0.94 9.84
N LEU A 18 3.54 0.04 9.70
CA LEU A 18 2.15 -0.23 9.28
C LEU A 18 2.10 -0.89 7.89
N GLY A 19 2.98 -0.48 6.97
CA GLY A 19 3.14 -1.12 5.66
C GLY A 19 3.57 -2.59 5.76
N ILE A 20 4.52 -2.89 6.67
CA ILE A 20 4.97 -4.26 6.96
C ILE A 20 3.83 -5.10 7.53
N PHE A 21 3.10 -4.59 8.54
CA PHE A 21 1.95 -5.29 9.13
C PHE A 21 0.87 -5.57 8.08
N ARG A 22 0.52 -4.59 7.27
CA ARG A 22 -0.46 -4.74 6.19
C ARG A 22 -0.01 -5.79 5.17
N ALA A 23 1.25 -5.75 4.74
CA ALA A 23 1.80 -6.70 3.78
C ALA A 23 1.83 -8.13 4.36
N GLY A 24 2.20 -8.28 5.63
CA GLY A 24 2.18 -9.57 6.33
C GLY A 24 0.77 -10.14 6.47
N PHE A 25 -0.22 -9.30 6.83
CA PHE A 25 -1.62 -9.69 6.87
C PHE A 25 -2.13 -10.14 5.50
N GLN A 26 -1.83 -9.38 4.45
CA GLN A 26 -2.23 -9.71 3.08
C GLN A 26 -1.56 -10.99 2.57
N PHE A 27 -0.31 -11.24 2.94
CA PHE A 27 0.37 -12.50 2.63
C PHE A 27 -0.28 -13.69 3.33
N TYR A 28 -0.64 -13.55 4.62
CA TYR A 28 -1.29 -14.60 5.41
C TYR A 28 -2.66 -14.99 4.83
N TRP A 29 -3.52 -14.00 4.52
CA TRP A 29 -4.84 -14.25 3.94
C TRP A 29 -4.79 -14.66 2.46
N GLY A 30 -3.86 -14.10 1.69
CA GLY A 30 -3.77 -14.26 0.24
C GLY A 30 -2.90 -15.44 -0.23
N HIS A 31 -2.53 -16.37 0.63
CA HIS A 31 -1.57 -17.44 0.31
C HIS A 31 -2.09 -18.44 -0.76
N HIS A 32 -3.39 -18.44 -1.05
CA HIS A 32 -4.02 -19.38 -1.99
C HIS A 32 -3.68 -19.13 -3.46
N HIS A 33 -3.26 -17.91 -3.85
CA HIS A 33 -2.82 -17.63 -5.23
C HIS A 33 -1.41 -17.03 -5.26
N VAL A 34 -0.59 -17.48 -6.23
CA VAL A 34 0.81 -17.07 -6.38
C VAL A 34 0.95 -15.55 -6.56
N CYS A 35 0.08 -14.94 -7.37
CA CYS A 35 0.09 -13.48 -7.58
C CYS A 35 -0.30 -12.70 -6.32
N THR A 36 -1.21 -13.21 -5.50
CA THR A 36 -1.63 -12.58 -4.24
C THR A 36 -0.61 -12.77 -3.11
N ALA A 37 0.33 -13.71 -3.25
CA ALA A 37 1.44 -13.91 -2.30
C ALA A 37 2.71 -13.12 -2.67
N ILE A 38 3.04 -13.02 -3.97
CA ILE A 38 4.29 -12.37 -4.42
C ILE A 38 4.26 -10.85 -4.22
N ILE A 39 3.15 -10.19 -4.56
CA ILE A 39 3.06 -8.72 -4.49
C ILE A 39 3.21 -8.21 -3.04
N PRO A 40 2.52 -8.79 -2.03
CA PRO A 40 2.74 -8.41 -0.64
C PRO A 40 4.17 -8.66 -0.16
N LEU A 41 4.84 -9.72 -0.62
CA LEU A 41 6.24 -9.99 -0.27
C LEU A 41 7.17 -8.87 -0.75
N PHE A 42 7.01 -8.40 -1.98
CA PHE A 42 7.77 -7.25 -2.48
C PHE A 42 7.47 -5.97 -1.68
N TYR A 43 6.21 -5.72 -1.34
CA TYR A 43 5.84 -4.58 -0.48
C TYR A 43 6.43 -4.69 0.93
N PHE A 44 6.49 -5.90 1.49
CA PHE A 44 7.12 -6.17 2.79
C PHE A 44 8.62 -5.85 2.75
N ALA A 45 9.34 -6.41 1.77
CA ALA A 45 10.76 -6.16 1.56
C ALA A 45 11.05 -4.67 1.30
N PHE A 46 10.20 -4.00 0.52
CA PHE A 46 10.32 -2.58 0.24
C PHE A 46 10.20 -1.72 1.51
N ASN A 47 9.23 -2.00 2.39
CA ASN A 47 9.10 -1.23 3.63
C ASN A 47 10.26 -1.49 4.60
N ILE A 48 10.83 -2.71 4.63
CA ILE A 48 12.08 -2.98 5.37
C ILE A 48 13.25 -2.18 4.79
N PHE A 49 13.38 -2.16 3.47
CA PHE A 49 14.41 -1.38 2.79
C PHE A 49 14.30 0.11 3.13
N LEU A 50 13.09 0.68 3.22
CA LEU A 50 12.90 2.07 3.65
C LEU A 50 13.42 2.31 5.08
N ILE A 51 13.14 1.40 6.02
CA ILE A 51 13.64 1.50 7.40
C ILE A 51 15.17 1.49 7.41
N ILE A 52 15.79 0.55 6.67
CA ILE A 52 17.25 0.42 6.57
C ILE A 52 17.87 1.66 5.92
N ALA A 53 17.27 2.17 4.84
CA ALA A 53 17.76 3.35 4.13
C ALA A 53 17.82 4.58 5.04
N VAL A 54 16.78 4.79 5.85
CA VAL A 54 16.70 5.90 6.80
C VAL A 54 17.65 5.69 7.98
N HIS A 55 17.84 4.45 8.42
CA HIS A 55 18.76 4.12 9.50
C HIS A 55 20.24 4.33 9.10
N LYS A 56 20.63 3.91 7.89
CA LYS A 56 22.00 4.04 7.37
C LYS A 56 22.42 5.49 7.08
N ARG A 57 21.46 6.40 6.83
CA ARG A 57 21.68 7.82 6.49
C ARG A 57 22.57 8.10 5.27
N GLU A 58 22.91 7.09 4.49
CA GLU A 58 23.69 7.26 3.27
C GLU A 58 22.86 7.98 2.19
N VAL A 59 23.42 9.07 1.65
CA VAL A 59 22.78 9.92 0.63
C VAL A 59 22.37 9.11 -0.62
N LYS A 60 23.23 8.17 -1.06
CA LYS A 60 22.95 7.30 -2.22
C LYS A 60 21.76 6.38 -1.95
N THR A 61 21.73 5.75 -0.78
CA THR A 61 20.68 4.81 -0.37
C THR A 61 19.34 5.51 -0.20
N LEU A 62 19.33 6.71 0.39
CA LEU A 62 18.14 7.58 0.49
C LEU A 62 17.61 8.03 -0.89
N LYS A 63 18.50 8.34 -1.85
CA LYS A 63 18.10 8.69 -3.22
C LYS A 63 17.45 7.50 -3.94
N TRP A 64 17.97 6.29 -3.74
CA TRP A 64 17.35 5.06 -4.26
C TRP A 64 16.00 4.79 -3.60
N ALA A 65 15.89 4.93 -2.28
CA ALA A 65 14.62 4.84 -1.56
C ALA A 65 13.58 5.84 -2.09
N GLN A 66 13.98 7.09 -2.34
CA GLN A 66 13.11 8.10 -2.95
C GLN A 66 12.61 7.67 -4.33
N ARG A 67 13.50 7.22 -5.22
CA ARG A 67 13.14 6.78 -6.58
C ARG A 67 12.22 5.57 -6.56
N ALA A 68 12.52 4.59 -5.70
CA ALA A 68 11.71 3.39 -5.55
C ALA A 68 10.31 3.72 -5.01
N THR A 69 10.20 4.62 -4.02
CA THR A 69 8.89 5.07 -3.48
C THR A 69 8.07 5.80 -4.54
N LEU A 70 8.70 6.63 -5.37
CA LEU A 70 8.03 7.30 -6.48
C LEU A 70 7.53 6.30 -7.53
N ALA A 71 8.37 5.34 -7.92
CA ALA A 71 7.99 4.30 -8.86
C ALA A 71 6.81 3.46 -8.33
N ALA A 72 6.84 3.08 -7.05
CA ALA A 72 5.74 2.37 -6.39
C ALA A 72 4.44 3.20 -6.39
N SER A 73 4.53 4.51 -6.15
CA SER A 73 3.39 5.44 -6.17
C SER A 73 2.80 5.64 -7.57
N ILE A 74 3.61 5.54 -8.62
CA ILE A 74 3.11 5.59 -10.00
C ILE A 74 2.47 4.24 -10.37
N LEU A 75 3.11 3.14 -10.00
CA LEU A 75 2.62 1.80 -10.33
C LEU A 75 1.29 1.48 -9.64
N SER A 76 1.02 2.08 -8.47
CA SER A 76 -0.24 1.92 -7.74
C SER A 76 -1.46 2.56 -8.43
N VAL A 77 -1.27 3.39 -9.45
CA VAL A 77 -2.37 3.91 -10.29
C VAL A 77 -3.09 2.77 -11.02
N ILE A 78 -2.36 1.75 -11.47
CA ILE A 78 -2.93 0.59 -12.19
C ILE A 78 -3.95 -0.15 -11.31
N PRO A 79 -3.60 -0.65 -10.09
CA PRO A 79 -4.57 -1.30 -9.24
C PRO A 79 -5.66 -0.34 -8.74
N PHE A 80 -5.41 0.96 -8.62
CA PHE A 80 -6.45 1.94 -8.31
C PHE A 80 -7.54 2.02 -9.39
N LEU A 81 -7.18 1.93 -10.67
CA LEU A 81 -8.15 1.93 -11.78
C LEU A 81 -8.88 0.59 -11.91
N LEU A 82 -8.19 -0.52 -11.64
CA LEU A 82 -8.69 -1.86 -11.92
C LEU A 82 -9.47 -2.47 -10.74
N LEU A 83 -8.93 -2.40 -9.51
CA LEU A 83 -9.49 -3.14 -8.38
C LEU A 83 -10.91 -2.72 -8.00
N PRO A 84 -11.28 -1.43 -7.95
CA PRO A 84 -12.65 -1.03 -7.64
C PRO A 84 -13.67 -1.62 -8.62
N VAL A 85 -13.33 -1.58 -9.92
CA VAL A 85 -14.18 -2.10 -11.00
C VAL A 85 -14.29 -3.62 -10.90
N PHE A 86 -13.17 -4.33 -10.69
CA PHE A 86 -13.19 -5.78 -10.52
C PHE A 86 -14.00 -6.20 -9.28
N THR A 87 -13.81 -5.53 -8.14
CA THR A 87 -14.56 -5.83 -6.92
C THR A 87 -16.05 -5.54 -7.07
N ALA A 88 -16.41 -4.39 -7.65
CA ALA A 88 -17.79 -4.05 -7.90
C ALA A 88 -18.47 -5.07 -8.82
N SER A 89 -17.78 -5.46 -9.91
CA SER A 89 -18.30 -6.43 -10.88
C SER A 89 -18.45 -7.82 -10.27
N PHE A 90 -17.47 -8.28 -9.49
CA PHE A 90 -17.51 -9.59 -8.82
C PHE A 90 -18.64 -9.71 -7.79
N LEU A 91 -18.89 -8.63 -7.03
CA LEU A 91 -19.96 -8.61 -6.05
C LEU A 91 -21.34 -8.44 -6.71
N ALA A 92 -21.44 -7.57 -7.73
CA ALA A 92 -22.68 -7.38 -8.48
C ALA A 92 -23.10 -8.62 -9.28
N SER A 93 -22.14 -9.42 -9.75
CA SER A 93 -22.44 -10.67 -10.47
C SER A 93 -22.95 -11.79 -9.55
N GLY A 94 -22.89 -11.63 -8.23
CA GLY A 94 -23.25 -12.67 -7.27
C GLY A 94 -22.22 -13.81 -7.20
N GLU A 95 -21.03 -13.65 -7.79
CA GLU A 95 -19.98 -14.68 -7.77
C GLU A 95 -19.51 -14.99 -6.35
N TRP A 96 -19.56 -14.00 -5.46
CA TRP A 96 -19.26 -14.14 -4.04
C TRP A 96 -20.20 -15.10 -3.31
N GLU A 97 -21.44 -15.26 -3.77
CA GLU A 97 -22.41 -16.20 -3.18
C GLU A 97 -22.04 -17.66 -3.47
N LYS A 98 -21.16 -17.90 -4.47
CA LYS A 98 -20.60 -19.24 -4.75
C LYS A 98 -19.48 -19.61 -3.78
N TRP A 99 -18.98 -18.66 -2.99
CA TRP A 99 -17.89 -18.86 -2.04
C TRP A 99 -18.45 -19.30 -0.69
N ASP A 100 -19.07 -20.49 -0.64
CA ASP A 100 -19.46 -21.13 0.61
C ASP A 100 -18.21 -21.77 1.25
N ALA A 101 -17.71 -21.18 2.34
CA ALA A 101 -16.49 -21.59 3.01
C ALA A 101 -16.62 -22.89 3.80
N ASN A 102 -17.82 -23.49 3.85
CA ASN A 102 -18.11 -24.55 4.80
C ASN A 102 -18.38 -25.92 4.17
N ASP A 103 -18.32 -26.08 2.83
CA ASP A 103 -18.50 -27.33 2.07
C ASP A 103 -19.73 -28.17 2.47
N THR A 104 -20.66 -27.60 3.24
CA THR A 104 -21.66 -28.38 3.98
C THR A 104 -23.08 -28.18 3.46
N HIS A 105 -23.42 -27.13 2.72
CA HIS A 105 -24.79 -26.99 2.21
C HIS A 105 -24.96 -26.27 0.86
N VAL A 106 -25.23 -27.11 -0.15
CA VAL A 106 -26.20 -26.94 -1.24
C VAL A 106 -25.77 -26.13 -2.49
N HIS A 107 -25.66 -26.87 -3.58
CA HIS A 107 -25.51 -26.39 -4.96
C HIS A 107 -26.71 -25.53 -5.42
N PRO A 108 -26.47 -24.31 -5.94
CA PRO A 108 -27.49 -23.31 -6.27
C PRO A 108 -28.17 -23.49 -7.63
N GLU A 109 -28.28 -24.71 -8.16
CA GLU A 109 -29.30 -24.99 -9.20
C GLU A 109 -30.74 -24.71 -8.67
N LYS A 110 -30.89 -24.57 -7.34
CA LYS A 110 -32.19 -24.46 -6.63
C LYS A 110 -32.46 -23.15 -5.89
N TYR A 111 -31.51 -22.23 -5.75
CA TYR A 111 -31.77 -20.92 -5.15
C TYR A 111 -31.55 -19.84 -6.20
N GLY A 112 -32.63 -19.52 -6.92
CA GLY A 112 -32.70 -18.28 -7.68
C GLY A 112 -32.42 -17.10 -6.75
N ASN A 113 -31.60 -16.17 -7.20
CA ASN A 113 -31.30 -14.86 -6.61
C ASN A 113 -31.85 -14.65 -5.18
N LEU A 114 -31.09 -15.04 -4.15
CA LEU A 114 -31.44 -14.77 -2.74
C LEU A 114 -31.56 -13.26 -2.43
N THR A 115 -31.02 -12.42 -3.30
CA THR A 115 -31.08 -10.95 -3.26
C THR A 115 -31.57 -10.39 -4.60
N SER A 116 -32.37 -9.33 -4.57
CA SER A 116 -32.84 -8.70 -5.82
C SER A 116 -31.66 -8.18 -6.66
N PRO A 117 -31.76 -8.18 -8.00
CA PRO A 117 -30.72 -7.65 -8.89
C PRO A 117 -30.27 -6.23 -8.50
N ASP A 118 -31.22 -5.38 -8.12
CA ASP A 118 -30.95 -4.00 -7.67
C ASP A 118 -30.13 -3.95 -6.38
N PHE A 119 -30.38 -4.87 -5.45
CA PHE A 119 -29.64 -4.95 -4.20
C PHE A 119 -28.19 -5.41 -4.42
N ARG A 120 -27.97 -6.36 -5.34
CA ARG A 120 -26.63 -6.80 -5.74
C ARG A 120 -25.84 -5.70 -6.43
N PHE A 121 -26.51 -4.96 -7.32
CA PHE A 121 -25.92 -3.79 -7.95
C PHE A 121 -25.52 -2.74 -6.90
N PHE A 122 -26.39 -2.45 -5.94
CA PHE A 122 -26.10 -1.51 -4.85
C PHE A 122 -24.91 -1.94 -3.98
N ILE A 123 -24.86 -3.22 -3.57
CA ILE A 123 -23.73 -3.76 -2.80
C ILE A 123 -22.43 -3.71 -3.61
N GLY A 124 -22.48 -4.13 -4.88
CA GLY A 124 -21.31 -4.09 -5.76
C GLY A 124 -20.77 -2.68 -5.95
N ALA A 125 -21.64 -1.71 -6.24
CA ALA A 125 -21.26 -0.30 -6.37
C ALA A 125 -20.65 0.25 -5.07
N THR A 126 -21.26 -0.05 -3.92
CA THR A 126 -20.78 0.39 -2.61
C THR A 126 -19.40 -0.20 -2.30
N ALA A 127 -19.21 -1.50 -2.56
CA ALA A 127 -17.94 -2.16 -2.33
C ALA A 127 -16.83 -1.64 -3.26
N GLY A 128 -17.15 -1.36 -4.52
CA GLY A 128 -16.25 -0.68 -5.44
C GLY A 128 -15.77 0.66 -4.91
N LEU A 129 -16.69 1.51 -4.45
CA LEU A 129 -16.36 2.81 -3.85
C LEU A 129 -15.50 2.69 -2.59
N ILE A 130 -15.76 1.70 -1.73
CA ILE A 130 -14.94 1.44 -0.54
C ILE A 130 -13.51 1.06 -0.94
N VAL A 131 -13.35 0.17 -1.94
CA VAL A 131 -12.04 -0.22 -2.45
C VAL A 131 -11.32 0.96 -3.09
N GLU A 132 -12.02 1.80 -3.85
CA GLU A 132 -11.47 3.01 -4.46
C GLU A 132 -10.96 3.98 -3.39
N ALA A 133 -11.77 4.31 -2.39
CA ALA A 133 -11.39 5.19 -1.29
C ALA A 133 -10.18 4.64 -0.52
N GLY A 134 -10.17 3.33 -0.24
CA GLY A 134 -9.05 2.66 0.41
C GLY A 134 -7.77 2.71 -0.42
N ALA A 135 -7.86 2.45 -1.72
CA ALA A 135 -6.73 2.52 -2.64
C ALA A 135 -6.19 3.95 -2.77
N ALA A 136 -7.06 4.97 -2.90
CA ALA A 136 -6.66 6.38 -2.91
C ALA A 136 -5.91 6.77 -1.63
N PHE A 137 -6.41 6.34 -0.47
CA PHE A 137 -5.75 6.58 0.82
C PHE A 137 -4.34 5.94 0.87
N LEU A 138 -4.20 4.69 0.42
CA LEU A 138 -2.90 4.02 0.38
C LEU A 138 -1.91 4.70 -0.56
N ILE A 139 -2.36 5.21 -1.71
CA ILE A 139 -1.52 6.01 -2.62
C ILE A 139 -1.08 7.30 -1.92
N ALA A 140 -1.98 7.99 -1.23
CA ALA A 140 -1.65 9.18 -0.47
C ALA A 140 -0.59 8.91 0.62
N VAL A 141 -0.67 7.75 1.29
CA VAL A 141 0.35 7.31 2.26
C VAL A 141 1.71 7.09 1.59
N GLU A 142 1.79 6.46 0.42
CA GLU A 142 3.06 6.27 -0.30
C GLU A 142 3.66 7.60 -0.79
N LEU A 143 2.82 8.51 -1.30
CA LEU A 143 3.24 9.86 -1.66
C LEU A 143 3.75 10.64 -0.43
N PHE A 144 3.11 10.45 0.72
CA PHE A 144 3.57 11.06 1.96
C PHE A 144 4.92 10.47 2.42
N LYS A 145 5.14 9.15 2.31
CA LYS A 145 6.46 8.54 2.54
C LYS A 145 7.51 9.12 1.60
N TYR A 146 7.19 9.28 0.32
CA TYR A 146 8.09 9.92 -0.65
C TYR A 146 8.51 11.32 -0.19
N PHE A 147 7.54 12.15 0.22
CA PHE A 147 7.82 13.49 0.74
C PHE A 147 8.73 13.44 1.98
N LEU A 148 8.47 12.56 2.95
CA LEU A 148 9.30 12.39 4.14
C LEU A 148 10.73 11.99 3.79
N ILE A 149 10.91 11.02 2.87
CA ILE A 149 12.23 10.57 2.40
C ILE A 149 12.96 11.71 1.70
N THR A 150 12.30 12.47 0.83
CA THR A 150 12.90 13.63 0.16
C THR A 150 13.36 14.68 1.17
N ARG A 151 12.59 14.92 2.23
CA ARG A 151 12.97 15.84 3.31
C ARG A 151 14.20 15.34 4.08
N ILE A 152 14.27 14.05 4.41
CA ILE A 152 15.44 13.44 5.07
C ILE A 152 16.66 13.51 4.15
N TRP A 153 16.51 13.14 2.89
CA TRP A 153 17.59 13.15 1.91
C TRP A 153 18.19 14.54 1.74
N ARG A 154 17.37 15.59 1.61
CA ARG A 154 17.87 16.97 1.54
C ARG A 154 18.62 17.37 2.81
N ALA A 155 18.09 17.05 3.99
CA ALA A 155 18.75 17.36 5.25
C ALA A 155 20.12 16.67 5.39
N GLU A 156 20.23 15.38 5.05
CA GLU A 156 21.52 14.67 5.09
C GLU A 156 22.49 15.14 3.99
N HIS A 157 21.98 15.51 2.82
CA HIS A 157 22.80 16.05 1.73
C HIS A 157 23.40 17.42 2.12
N ASP A 158 22.59 18.30 2.70
CA ASP A 158 23.05 19.61 3.17
C ASP A 158 24.05 19.47 4.33
N LEU A 159 23.82 18.53 5.26
CA LEU A 159 24.78 18.20 6.32
C LEU A 159 26.10 17.67 5.76
N GLY A 160 26.05 16.78 4.75
CA GLY A 160 27.21 16.24 4.07
C GLY A 160 28.09 17.32 3.43
N ILE A 161 27.46 18.28 2.75
CA ILE A 161 28.15 19.45 2.17
C ILE A 161 28.84 20.29 3.25
N HIS A 162 28.19 20.48 4.41
CA HIS A 162 28.78 21.24 5.50
C HIS A 162 29.93 20.52 6.23
N THR A 163 29.95 19.19 6.22
CA THR A 163 31.07 18.40 6.77
C THR A 163 32.26 18.27 5.83
N GLU A 164 32.05 18.25 4.50
CA GLU A 164 33.16 18.24 3.51
C GLU A 164 33.92 19.58 3.43
N GLY A 165 33.39 20.65 4.03
CA GLY A 165 34.07 21.94 4.18
C GLY A 165 34.93 22.06 5.45
N PHE A 166 34.95 21.04 6.31
CA PHE A 166 35.70 20.99 7.57
C PHE A 166 36.82 19.96 7.55
N ASP A 167 37.40 19.69 6.38
CA ASP A 167 38.78 19.18 6.31
C ASP A 167 39.70 20.30 6.82
N CYS A 168 39.93 20.32 8.14
CA CYS A 168 40.97 21.14 8.75
C CYS A 168 42.34 20.83 8.13
N PRO A 169 43.21 21.84 7.94
CA PRO A 169 44.58 21.65 7.45
C PRO A 169 45.44 20.79 8.38
#